data_AF-A0A3S4EDH3-F1
#
_entry.id   AF-A0A3S4EDH3-F1
#
_cell.length_a   1.000
_cell.length_b   1.000
_cell.length_c   1.000
_cell.angle_alpha   90.00
_cell.angle_beta   90.00
_cell.angle_gamma   90.00
#
_symmetry.space_group_name_H-M   'P 1'
#
loop_
_entity.id
_entity.type
_entity.pdbx_description
1 polymer ?
#
loop_
_entity_poly.entity_id
_entity_poly.type
_entity_poly.pdbx_seq_one_letter_code
_entity_poly.pdbx_strand_id
1 'polypeptide(L)'
;MYDFASNAVIASNKIAEHLLPHLSLQKIAHMAEQHHGVIQATVNNEVYEIRIFRSHMSPETYLFLLNDQDKEVMVNKRLQQARREYDKNVQARKLMLHNLGIELTQPVRQIHDLADRLRTQPDAEQQQALLDQLVSESASVSGLIDNITLLTRLETQDWQPSRQPFNPATLVDELLKEMLPSINQKGLALFNHYQLDVGQNYIGDANALRKVLSLLAALCDYHHRLRQDFDGCRS
;
A
#
# COMPACT_ATOMS: atom_id res chain seq x y z
N MET A 1 20.46 -24.39 -34.37
CA MET A 1 19.43 -25.43 -34.55
C MET A 1 20.05 -26.78 -34.23
N TYR A 2 19.40 -27.52 -33.36
CA TYR A 2 19.85 -28.81 -32.87
C TYR A 2 18.70 -29.81 -32.97
N ASP A 3 18.99 -31.04 -33.39
CA ASP A 3 18.04 -32.13 -33.44
C ASP A 3 18.41 -33.21 -32.42
N PHE A 4 17.49 -33.45 -31.48
CA PHE A 4 17.67 -34.43 -30.42
C PHE A 4 17.51 -35.87 -30.89
N ALA A 5 16.80 -36.12 -31.99
CA ALA A 5 16.65 -37.47 -32.54
C ALA A 5 17.97 -37.99 -33.12
N SER A 6 18.69 -37.14 -33.86
CA SER A 6 20.00 -37.44 -34.43
C SER A 6 21.18 -37.04 -33.54
N ASN A 7 20.90 -36.38 -32.41
CA ASN A 7 21.88 -35.83 -31.48
C ASN A 7 22.91 -34.91 -32.18
N ALA A 8 22.47 -34.14 -33.17
CA ALA A 8 23.33 -33.38 -34.08
C ALA A 8 22.92 -31.90 -34.23
N VAL A 9 23.93 -31.04 -34.46
CA VAL A 9 23.72 -29.63 -34.81
C VAL A 9 23.40 -29.55 -36.30
N ILE A 10 22.17 -29.14 -36.63
CA ILE A 10 21.72 -28.98 -38.03
C ILE A 10 22.28 -27.69 -38.63
N ALA A 11 22.29 -26.61 -37.85
CA ALA A 11 22.79 -25.31 -38.29
C ALA A 11 23.24 -24.48 -37.09
N SER A 12 24.39 -23.81 -37.21
CA SER A 12 24.93 -22.91 -36.20
C SER A 12 25.61 -21.73 -36.90
N ASN A 13 25.72 -20.59 -36.20
CA ASN A 13 26.61 -19.52 -36.64
C ASN A 13 28.00 -19.71 -36.02
N LYS A 14 28.99 -18.97 -36.54
CA LYS A 14 30.39 -19.06 -36.12
C LYS A 14 30.58 -18.76 -34.62
N ILE A 15 29.80 -17.85 -34.06
CA ILE A 15 29.88 -17.49 -32.63
C ILE A 15 29.40 -18.66 -31.77
N ALA A 16 28.26 -19.26 -32.11
CA ALA A 16 27.71 -20.39 -31.39
C ALA A 16 28.61 -21.63 -31.47
N GLU A 17 29.34 -21.85 -32.58
CA GLU A 17 30.33 -22.94 -32.67
C GLU A 17 31.38 -22.90 -31.56
N HIS A 18 31.80 -21.71 -31.15
CA HIS A 18 32.75 -21.53 -30.03
C HIS A 18 32.10 -21.71 -28.65
N LEU A 19 30.79 -21.51 -28.52
CA LEU A 19 30.05 -21.63 -27.27
C LEU A 19 29.56 -23.07 -27.01
N LEU A 20 29.27 -23.83 -28.07
CA LEU A 20 28.73 -25.20 -28.01
C LEU A 20 29.54 -26.18 -27.13
N PRO A 21 30.89 -26.21 -27.17
CA PRO A 21 31.67 -27.13 -26.33
C PRO A 21 31.51 -26.88 -24.82
N HIS A 22 31.11 -25.66 -24.45
CA HIS A 22 30.95 -25.24 -23.05
C HIS A 22 29.50 -25.33 -22.57
N LEU A 23 28.57 -25.77 -23.42
CA LEU A 23 27.14 -25.80 -23.14
C LEU A 23 26.58 -27.20 -23.31
N SER A 24 25.83 -27.68 -22.32
CA SER A 24 25.07 -28.92 -22.43
C SER A 24 23.66 -28.61 -22.94
N LEU A 25 23.44 -28.72 -24.26
CA LEU A 25 22.14 -28.44 -24.88
C LEU A 25 21.01 -29.32 -24.35
N GLN A 26 21.30 -30.58 -23.99
CA GLN A 26 20.34 -31.48 -23.35
C GLN A 26 19.91 -30.97 -21.97
N LYS A 27 20.87 -30.57 -21.12
CA LYS A 27 20.57 -30.03 -19.79
C LYS A 27 19.80 -28.70 -19.89
N ILE A 28 20.18 -27.86 -20.86
CA ILE A 28 19.52 -26.58 -21.14
C ILE A 28 18.09 -26.81 -21.64
N ALA A 29 17.85 -27.76 -22.55
CA ALA A 29 16.49 -28.09 -22.99
C ALA A 29 15.60 -28.58 -21.85
N HIS A 30 16.11 -29.44 -20.97
CA HIS A 30 15.37 -29.93 -19.81
C HIS A 30 15.06 -28.82 -18.79
N MET A 31 16.04 -27.95 -18.48
CA MET A 31 15.82 -26.83 -17.56
C MET A 31 14.82 -25.81 -18.10
N ALA A 32 14.68 -25.69 -19.43
CA ALA A 32 13.82 -24.68 -20.04
C ALA A 32 12.34 -25.02 -19.88
N GLU A 33 12.00 -26.30 -19.79
CA GLU A 33 10.64 -26.76 -19.46
C GLU A 33 10.21 -26.27 -18.07
N GLN A 34 11.16 -26.15 -17.13
CA GLN A 34 10.91 -25.69 -15.76
C GLN A 34 10.91 -24.16 -15.62
N HIS A 35 11.63 -23.45 -16.49
CA HIS A 35 11.86 -22.00 -16.40
C HIS A 35 11.18 -21.19 -17.53
N HIS A 36 10.06 -21.68 -18.07
CA HIS A 36 9.26 -21.00 -19.11
C HIS A 36 10.07 -20.61 -20.37
N GLY A 37 11.02 -21.46 -20.79
CA GLY A 37 11.74 -21.29 -22.06
C GLY A 37 12.92 -20.30 -22.05
N VAL A 38 13.26 -19.69 -20.91
CA VAL A 38 14.39 -18.75 -20.77
C VAL A 38 15.37 -19.25 -19.71
N ILE A 39 16.65 -19.36 -20.08
CA ILE A 39 17.73 -19.79 -19.19
C ILE A 39 18.88 -18.79 -19.22
N GLN A 40 19.57 -18.62 -18.10
CA GLN A 40 20.84 -17.91 -18.07
C GLN A 40 21.99 -18.91 -17.87
N ALA A 41 22.99 -18.85 -18.75
CA ALA A 41 24.21 -19.63 -18.65
C ALA A 41 25.43 -18.71 -18.67
N THR A 42 26.49 -19.08 -17.94
CA THR A 42 27.76 -18.35 -17.99
C THR A 42 28.78 -19.17 -18.76
N VAL A 43 29.37 -18.60 -19.80
CA VAL A 43 30.43 -19.20 -20.61
C VAL A 43 31.59 -18.21 -20.67
N ASN A 44 32.80 -18.63 -20.31
CA ASN A 44 34.00 -17.78 -20.38
C ASN A 44 33.83 -16.40 -19.71
N ASN A 45 33.22 -16.36 -18.52
CA ASN A 45 32.88 -15.16 -17.74
C ASN A 45 31.83 -14.21 -18.37
N GLU A 46 31.25 -14.52 -19.52
CA GLU A 46 30.13 -13.80 -20.12
C GLU A 46 28.80 -14.51 -19.80
N VAL A 47 27.72 -13.75 -19.59
CA VAL A 47 26.40 -14.32 -19.31
C VAL A 47 25.58 -14.29 -20.59
N TYR A 48 25.02 -15.43 -20.96
CA TYR A 48 24.15 -15.58 -22.11
C TYR A 48 22.73 -15.90 -21.65
N GLU A 49 21.76 -15.12 -22.14
CA GLU A 49 20.36 -15.52 -22.09
C GLU A 49 20.09 -16.48 -23.25
N ILE A 50 19.70 -17.71 -22.92
CA ILE A 50 19.39 -18.76 -23.86
C ILE A 50 17.87 -18.92 -23.92
N ARG A 51 17.29 -18.72 -25.11
CA ARG A 51 15.89 -18.99 -25.40
C ARG A 51 15.78 -20.20 -26.31
N ILE A 52 14.78 -21.03 -26.06
CA ILE A 52 14.57 -22.26 -26.80
C ILE A 52 13.21 -22.24 -27.48
N PHE A 53 13.21 -22.53 -28.78
CA PHE A 53 11.99 -22.65 -29.57
C PHE A 53 11.94 -24.05 -30.19
N ARG A 54 10.87 -24.78 -29.92
CA ARG A 54 10.62 -26.10 -30.52
C ARG A 54 10.00 -25.91 -31.91
N SER A 55 10.48 -26.67 -32.89
CA SER A 55 9.89 -26.65 -34.24
C SER A 55 8.52 -27.32 -34.24
N HIS A 56 7.54 -26.68 -34.89
CA HIS A 56 6.20 -27.26 -35.09
C HIS A 56 6.18 -28.37 -36.16
N MET A 57 7.14 -28.35 -37.09
CA MET A 57 7.22 -29.32 -38.19
C MET A 57 8.04 -30.56 -37.82
N SER A 58 8.97 -30.43 -36.87
CA SER A 58 9.80 -31.52 -36.37
C SER A 58 9.93 -31.40 -34.85
N PRO A 59 9.17 -32.18 -34.07
CA PRO A 59 9.15 -32.09 -32.61
C PRO A 59 10.51 -32.31 -31.94
N GLU A 60 11.45 -32.96 -32.63
CA GLU A 60 12.79 -33.26 -32.09
C GLU A 60 13.80 -32.15 -32.42
N THR A 61 13.41 -31.16 -33.22
CA THR A 61 14.28 -30.05 -33.63
C THR A 61 14.00 -28.78 -32.83
N TYR A 62 15.07 -28.20 -32.27
CA TYR A 62 15.02 -27.02 -31.42
C TYR A 62 15.95 -25.93 -31.95
N LEU A 63 15.47 -24.68 -31.88
CA LEU A 63 16.26 -23.48 -32.11
C LEU A 63 16.68 -22.89 -30.76
N PHE A 64 17.99 -22.78 -30.56
CA PHE A 64 18.60 -22.10 -29.44
C PHE A 64 19.02 -20.71 -29.90
N LEU A 65 18.52 -19.67 -29.23
CA LEU A 65 18.98 -18.29 -29.39
C LEU A 65 19.79 -17.91 -28.15
N LEU A 66 21.07 -17.57 -28.33
CA LEU A 66 21.96 -17.12 -27.27
C LEU A 66 22.17 -15.62 -27.44
N ASN A 67 21.79 -14.85 -26.43
CA ASN A 67 21.99 -13.41 -26.40
C ASN A 67 22.97 -13.06 -25.30
N ASP A 68 24.09 -12.42 -25.66
CA ASP A 68 25.05 -11.92 -24.68
C ASP A 68 24.41 -10.83 -23.83
N GLN A 69 24.61 -10.93 -22.52
CA GLN A 69 24.16 -10.00 -21.52
C GLN A 69 25.39 -9.34 -20.91
N ASP A 70 25.63 -8.09 -21.31
CA ASP A 70 26.64 -7.25 -20.70
C ASP A 70 26.34 -7.08 -19.20
N LYS A 71 27.16 -7.74 -18.38
CA LYS A 71 27.05 -7.75 -16.92
C LYS A 71 27.15 -6.34 -16.35
N GLU A 72 28.02 -5.51 -16.92
CA GLU A 72 28.24 -4.14 -16.45
C GLU A 72 26.99 -3.29 -16.71
N VAL A 73 26.40 -3.42 -17.90
CA VAL A 73 25.14 -2.73 -18.24
C VAL A 73 23.99 -3.23 -17.36
N MET A 74 23.89 -4.54 -17.10
CA MET A 74 22.85 -5.11 -16.25
C MET A 74 22.96 -4.63 -14.79
N VAL A 75 24.17 -4.65 -14.23
CA VAL A 75 24.43 -4.16 -12.87
C VAL A 75 24.14 -2.67 -12.77
N ASN A 76 24.60 -1.86 -13.73
CA ASN A 76 24.29 -0.43 -13.77
C ASN A 76 22.79 -0.16 -13.85
N LYS A 77 22.04 -0.90 -14.68
CA LYS A 77 20.57 -0.79 -14.74
C LYS A 77 19.91 -1.12 -13.41
N ARG A 78 20.34 -2.20 -12.73
CA ARG A 78 19.82 -2.59 -11.41
C ARG A 78 20.14 -1.53 -10.35
N LEU A 79 21.37 -1.02 -10.32
CA LEU A 79 21.77 0.06 -9.41
C LEU A 79 20.97 1.33 -9.66
N GLN A 80 20.79 1.71 -10.92
CA GLN A 80 19.98 2.87 -11.29
C GLN A 80 18.51 2.69 -10.91
N GLN A 81 17.96 1.49 -11.05
CA GLN A 81 16.60 1.18 -10.60
C GLN A 81 16.48 1.26 -9.08
N ALA A 82 17.37 0.60 -8.33
CA ALA A 82 17.39 0.65 -6.88
C ALA A 82 17.55 2.10 -6.36
N ARG A 83 18.39 2.90 -7.02
CA ARG A 83 18.56 4.32 -6.70
C ARG A 83 17.28 5.12 -6.96
N ARG A 84 16.61 4.89 -8.09
CA ARG A 84 15.32 5.54 -8.40
C ARG A 84 14.25 5.18 -7.38
N GLU A 85 14.18 3.92 -6.95
CA GLU A 85 13.24 3.48 -5.92
C GLU A 85 13.54 4.11 -4.56
N TYR A 86 14.82 4.18 -4.19
CA TYR A 86 15.27 4.88 -2.99
C TYR A 86 14.92 6.38 -3.04
N ASP A 87 15.25 7.08 -4.13
CA ASP A 87 14.97 8.51 -4.27
C ASP A 87 13.46 8.78 -4.21
N LYS A 88 12.63 7.91 -4.81
CA LYS A 88 11.18 7.96 -4.69
C LYS A 88 10.72 7.82 -3.24
N ASN A 89 11.28 6.86 -2.49
CA ASN A 89 10.93 6.66 -1.08
C ASN A 89 11.30 7.89 -0.23
N VAL A 90 12.50 8.45 -0.44
CA VAL A 90 12.95 9.66 0.24
C VAL A 90 12.04 10.85 -0.06
N GLN A 91 11.65 11.04 -1.33
CA GLN A 91 10.73 12.11 -1.72
C GLN A 91 9.34 11.91 -1.10
N ALA A 92 8.80 10.69 -1.11
CA ALA A 92 7.53 10.37 -0.47
C ALA A 92 7.56 10.69 1.04
N ARG A 93 8.64 10.32 1.75
CA ARG A 93 8.83 10.66 3.17
C ARG A 93 8.87 12.17 3.42
N LYS A 94 9.58 12.93 2.56
CA LYS A 94 9.62 14.40 2.66
C LYS A 94 8.24 15.02 2.48
N LEU A 95 7.50 14.59 1.46
CA LEU A 95 6.14 15.05 1.21
C LEU A 95 5.21 14.71 2.37
N MET A 96 5.30 13.49 2.91
CA MET A 96 4.53 13.09 4.09
C MET A 96 4.80 14.01 5.28
N LEU A 97 6.07 14.24 5.65
CA LEU A 97 6.42 15.11 6.77
C LEU A 97 5.94 16.55 6.55
N HIS A 98 6.02 17.05 5.32
CA HIS A 98 5.50 18.37 4.98
C HIS A 98 3.98 18.46 5.18
N ASN A 99 3.23 17.47 4.68
CA ASN A 99 1.78 17.41 4.82
C ASN A 99 1.36 17.31 6.28
N LEU A 100 2.03 16.45 7.08
CA LEU A 100 1.78 16.36 8.52
C LEU A 100 2.01 17.71 9.23
N GLY A 101 3.05 18.45 8.85
CA GLY A 101 3.31 19.78 9.39
C GLY A 101 2.18 20.78 9.07
N ILE A 102 1.67 20.76 7.85
CA ILE A 102 0.53 21.61 7.44
C ILE A 102 -0.73 21.23 8.22
N GLU A 103 -1.08 19.94 8.23
CA GLU A 103 -2.28 19.43 8.89
C GLU A 103 -2.27 19.67 10.41
N LEU A 104 -1.10 19.70 11.05
CA LEU A 104 -0.97 20.05 12.47
C LEU A 104 -1.04 21.56 12.72
N THR A 105 -0.54 22.39 11.80
CA THR A 105 -0.46 23.84 12.01
C THR A 105 -1.84 24.49 12.10
N GLN A 106 -2.80 24.05 11.28
CA GLN A 106 -4.15 24.60 11.26
C GLN A 106 -4.89 24.42 12.61
N PRO A 107 -5.07 23.19 13.14
CA PRO A 107 -5.84 22.99 14.36
C PRO A 107 -5.15 23.59 15.59
N VAL A 108 -3.80 23.59 15.63
CA VAL A 108 -3.04 24.32 16.67
C VAL A 108 -3.33 25.82 16.63
N ARG A 109 -3.43 26.42 15.44
CA ARG A 109 -3.82 27.82 15.30
C ARG A 109 -5.26 28.07 15.75
N GLN A 110 -6.17 27.15 15.48
CA GLN A 110 -7.57 27.24 15.94
C GLN A 110 -7.66 27.17 17.46
N ILE A 111 -6.91 26.27 18.11
CA ILE A 111 -6.82 26.23 19.58
C ILE A 111 -6.31 27.57 20.13
N HIS A 112 -5.29 28.15 19.49
CA HIS A 112 -4.77 29.46 19.91
C HIS A 112 -5.81 30.58 19.78
N ASP A 113 -6.53 30.65 18.66
CA ASP A 113 -7.61 31.64 18.46
C ASP A 113 -8.75 31.48 19.47
N LEU A 114 -9.19 30.23 19.71
CA LEU A 114 -10.22 29.93 20.70
C LEU A 114 -9.78 30.34 22.11
N ALA A 115 -8.52 30.07 22.47
CA ALA A 115 -7.96 30.47 23.76
C ALA A 115 -7.86 32.01 23.90
N ASP A 116 -7.51 32.73 22.84
CA ASP A 116 -7.43 34.20 22.86
C ASP A 116 -8.81 34.85 22.96
N ARG A 117 -9.79 34.33 22.22
CA ARG A 117 -11.20 34.74 22.32
C ARG A 117 -11.76 34.47 23.72
N LEU A 118 -11.41 33.34 24.32
CA LEU A 118 -11.83 32.98 25.68
C LEU A 118 -11.34 34.01 26.72
N ARG A 119 -10.14 34.59 26.53
CA ARG A 119 -9.57 35.59 27.46
C ARG A 119 -10.33 36.92 27.45
N THR A 120 -10.98 37.23 26.34
CA THR A 120 -11.64 38.52 26.11
C THR A 120 -13.16 38.44 26.13
N GLN A 121 -13.72 37.24 26.35
CA GLN A 121 -15.16 36.98 26.36
C GLN A 121 -15.77 37.20 27.77
N PRO A 122 -16.59 38.24 27.97
CA PRO A 122 -17.25 38.49 29.26
C PRO A 122 -18.52 37.65 29.51
N ASP A 123 -19.13 37.11 28.47
CA ASP A 123 -20.39 36.36 28.59
C ASP A 123 -20.16 34.88 28.94
N ALA A 124 -20.79 34.40 30.03
CA ALA A 124 -20.56 33.06 30.57
C ALA A 124 -21.07 31.94 29.65
N GLU A 125 -22.18 32.15 28.94
CA GLU A 125 -22.70 31.15 27.99
C GLU A 125 -21.78 31.03 26.77
N GLN A 126 -21.35 32.16 26.21
CA GLN A 126 -20.39 32.17 25.09
C GLN A 126 -19.01 31.64 25.51
N GLN A 127 -18.59 31.88 26.75
CA GLN A 127 -17.36 31.33 27.30
C GLN A 127 -17.44 29.80 27.39
N GLN A 128 -18.57 29.26 27.85
CA GLN A 128 -18.77 27.81 27.91
C GLN A 128 -18.75 27.18 26.50
N ALA A 129 -19.42 27.80 25.53
CA ALA A 129 -19.39 27.34 24.14
C ALA A 129 -17.97 27.34 23.54
N LEU A 130 -17.16 28.36 23.85
CA LEU A 130 -15.74 28.42 23.44
C LEU A 130 -14.89 27.34 24.12
N LEU A 131 -15.14 27.04 25.40
CA LEU A 131 -14.48 25.93 26.10
C LEU A 131 -14.81 24.59 25.45
N ASP A 132 -16.08 24.33 25.14
CA ASP A 132 -16.50 23.10 24.50
C ASP A 132 -15.86 22.95 23.11
N GLN A 133 -15.78 24.03 22.33
CA GLN A 133 -15.03 24.07 21.06
C GLN A 133 -13.55 23.79 21.25
N LEU A 134 -12.91 24.38 22.26
CA LEU A 134 -11.48 24.19 22.53
C LEU A 134 -11.17 22.75 22.95
N VAL A 135 -12.03 22.12 23.75
CA VAL A 135 -11.92 20.70 24.12
C VAL A 135 -12.06 19.82 22.87
N SER A 136 -13.05 20.10 22.02
CA SER A 136 -13.25 19.38 20.75
C SER A 136 -12.05 19.50 19.81
N GLU A 137 -11.50 20.70 19.66
CA GLU A 137 -10.35 20.95 18.79
C GLU A 137 -9.08 20.28 19.35
N SER A 138 -8.87 20.34 20.66
CA SER A 138 -7.78 19.63 21.33
C SER A 138 -7.86 18.12 21.19
N ALA A 139 -9.06 17.53 21.32
CA ALA A 139 -9.30 16.12 21.06
C ALA A 139 -8.99 15.74 19.60
N SER A 140 -9.32 16.61 18.66
CA SER A 140 -9.03 16.41 17.23
C SER A 140 -7.53 16.40 16.94
N VAL A 141 -6.76 17.32 17.53
CA VAL A 141 -5.29 17.32 17.44
C VAL A 141 -4.69 16.06 18.05
N SER A 142 -5.18 15.64 19.23
CA SER A 142 -4.72 14.40 19.86
C SER A 142 -4.98 13.20 18.95
N GLY A 143 -6.16 13.10 18.35
CA GLY A 143 -6.51 12.04 17.41
C GLY A 143 -5.61 12.02 16.16
N LEU A 144 -5.16 13.18 15.68
CA LEU A 144 -4.23 13.28 14.56
C LEU A 144 -2.82 12.79 14.96
N ILE A 145 -2.34 13.15 16.15
CA ILE A 145 -1.06 12.66 16.70
C ILE A 145 -1.11 11.13 16.90
N ASP A 146 -2.22 10.60 17.41
CA ASP A 146 -2.41 9.17 17.57
C ASP A 146 -2.39 8.45 16.22
N ASN A 147 -2.98 9.04 15.18
CA ASN A 147 -2.91 8.52 13.81
C ASN A 147 -1.48 8.47 13.27
N ILE A 148 -0.71 9.55 13.45
CA ILE A 148 0.70 9.60 13.02
C ILE A 148 1.51 8.52 13.75
N THR A 149 1.28 8.38 15.06
CA THR A 149 1.97 7.39 15.88
C THR A 149 1.62 5.97 15.44
N LEU A 150 0.35 5.69 15.18
CA LEU A 150 -0.12 4.41 14.67
C LEU A 150 0.49 4.10 13.29
N LEU A 151 0.47 5.06 12.37
CA LEU A 151 1.08 4.90 11.05
C LEU A 151 2.57 4.55 11.17
N THR A 152 3.30 5.27 12.02
CA THR A 152 4.73 5.01 12.27
C THR A 152 4.97 3.60 12.79
N ARG A 153 4.15 3.12 13.74
CA ARG A 153 4.23 1.75 14.27
C ARG A 153 3.91 0.68 13.23
N LEU A 154 2.96 0.96 12.32
CA LEU A 154 2.62 0.05 11.22
C LEU A 154 3.76 -0.04 10.19
N GLU A 155 4.38 1.09 9.83
CA GLU A 155 5.50 1.14 8.89
C GLU A 155 6.76 0.45 9.42
N THR A 156 7.01 0.57 10.73
CA THR A 156 8.15 -0.05 11.41
C THR A 156 7.93 -1.52 11.76
N GLN A 157 6.73 -2.06 11.50
CA GLN A 157 6.30 -3.40 11.93
C GLN A 157 6.32 -3.61 13.46
N ASP A 158 6.32 -2.51 14.23
CA ASP A 158 6.32 -2.51 15.70
C ASP A 158 4.90 -2.53 16.29
N TRP A 159 3.85 -2.39 15.47
CA TRP A 159 2.48 -2.50 15.94
C TRP A 159 2.11 -3.95 16.28
N GLN A 160 1.59 -4.16 17.50
CA GLN A 160 1.06 -5.44 17.94
C GLN A 160 -0.39 -5.28 18.39
N PRO A 161 -1.33 -6.09 17.85
CA PRO A 161 -2.73 -6.04 18.27
C PRO A 161 -2.88 -6.51 19.72
N SER A 162 -3.70 -5.79 20.48
CA SER A 162 -4.17 -6.28 21.77
C SER A 162 -4.99 -7.56 21.59
N ARG A 163 -4.89 -8.49 22.53
CA ARG A 163 -5.73 -9.71 22.58
C ARG A 163 -6.53 -9.70 23.86
N GLN A 164 -7.67 -9.01 23.83
CA GLN A 164 -8.58 -8.92 24.97
C GLN A 164 -9.98 -9.38 24.56
N PRO A 165 -10.74 -9.97 25.49
CA PRO A 165 -12.15 -10.25 25.25
C PRO A 165 -12.92 -8.93 25.09
N PHE A 166 -13.71 -8.82 24.03
CA PHE A 166 -14.59 -7.67 23.79
C PHE A 166 -15.88 -8.12 23.10
N ASN A 167 -16.93 -7.32 23.23
CA ASN A 167 -18.21 -7.54 22.59
C ASN A 167 -18.36 -6.61 21.36
N PRO A 168 -18.38 -7.14 20.13
CA PRO A 168 -18.52 -6.33 18.92
C PRO A 168 -19.86 -5.59 18.85
N ALA A 169 -20.96 -6.16 19.36
CA ALA A 169 -22.26 -5.49 19.33
C ALA A 169 -22.24 -4.23 20.21
N THR A 170 -21.69 -4.32 21.42
CA THR A 170 -21.52 -3.16 22.31
C THR A 170 -20.62 -2.10 21.68
N LEU A 171 -19.51 -2.52 21.05
CA LEU A 171 -18.58 -1.61 20.38
C LEU A 171 -19.26 -0.85 19.24
N VAL A 172 -20.03 -1.54 18.40
CA VAL A 172 -20.74 -0.90 17.29
C VAL A 172 -21.81 0.03 17.83
N ASP A 173 -22.60 -0.37 18.83
CA ASP A 173 -23.63 0.49 19.42
C ASP A 173 -23.08 1.79 20.02
N GLU A 174 -21.93 1.73 20.69
CA GLU A 174 -21.23 2.93 21.19
C GLU A 174 -20.79 3.83 20.04
N LEU A 175 -20.17 3.26 19.01
CA LEU A 175 -19.72 4.00 17.83
C LEU A 175 -20.90 4.68 17.11
N LEU A 176 -22.03 3.98 16.96
CA LEU A 176 -23.22 4.56 16.34
C LEU A 176 -23.80 5.71 17.18
N LYS A 177 -23.81 5.60 18.51
CA LYS A 177 -24.25 6.68 19.41
C LYS A 177 -23.38 7.93 19.27
N GLU A 178 -22.07 7.76 19.13
CA GLU A 178 -21.13 8.87 18.90
C GLU A 178 -21.41 9.57 17.55
N MET A 179 -21.79 8.83 16.53
CA MET A 179 -22.01 9.37 15.18
C MET A 179 -23.41 9.95 14.93
N LEU A 180 -24.42 9.47 15.67
CA LEU A 180 -25.82 9.87 15.52
C LEU A 180 -26.03 11.39 15.46
N PRO A 181 -25.42 12.22 16.33
CA PRO A 181 -25.59 13.68 16.27
C PRO A 181 -25.15 14.26 14.94
N SER A 182 -24.00 13.83 14.41
CA SER A 182 -23.46 14.35 13.15
C SER A 182 -24.26 13.88 11.93
N ILE A 183 -24.78 12.66 11.97
CA ILE A 183 -25.67 12.11 10.93
C ILE A 183 -27.03 12.82 10.92
N ASN A 184 -27.63 13.02 12.10
CA ASN A 184 -28.92 13.69 12.25
C ASN A 184 -28.86 15.16 11.82
N GLN A 185 -27.77 15.88 12.14
CA GLN A 185 -27.56 17.25 11.66
C GLN A 185 -27.54 17.35 10.12
N LYS A 186 -27.20 16.26 9.43
CA LYS A 186 -27.17 16.19 7.96
C LYS A 186 -28.49 15.70 7.35
N GLY A 187 -29.50 15.39 8.17
CA GLY A 187 -30.79 14.86 7.70
C GLY A 187 -30.71 13.44 7.12
N LEU A 188 -29.65 12.69 7.45
CA LEU A 188 -29.44 11.33 6.97
C LEU A 188 -30.06 10.30 7.92
N ALA A 189 -30.60 9.23 7.36
CA ALA A 189 -31.07 8.09 8.13
C ALA A 189 -29.97 7.03 8.22
N LEU A 190 -29.61 6.64 9.44
CA LEU A 190 -28.66 5.55 9.70
C LEU A 190 -29.44 4.24 9.87
N PHE A 191 -29.26 3.30 8.95
CA PHE A 191 -29.77 1.93 9.08
C PHE A 191 -28.64 1.00 9.46
N ASN A 192 -28.78 0.36 10.61
CA ASN A 192 -27.81 -0.60 11.10
C ASN A 192 -28.36 -2.03 10.93
N HIS A 193 -27.61 -2.90 10.26
CA HIS A 193 -27.95 -4.31 10.10
C HIS A 193 -26.70 -5.17 10.30
N TYR A 194 -26.60 -5.82 11.45
CA TYR A 194 -25.60 -6.84 11.72
C TYR A 194 -26.24 -8.02 12.46
N GLN A 195 -25.78 -9.23 12.21
CA GLN A 195 -26.16 -10.44 12.94
C GLN A 195 -25.01 -10.81 13.89
N LEU A 196 -24.88 -10.04 14.97
CA LEU A 196 -23.94 -10.32 16.05
C LEU A 196 -24.73 -10.80 17.26
N ASP A 197 -24.29 -11.89 17.88
CA ASP A 197 -24.87 -12.34 19.14
C ASP A 197 -24.43 -11.39 20.26
N VAL A 198 -25.41 -10.74 20.90
CA VAL A 198 -25.20 -9.73 21.95
C VAL A 198 -24.52 -10.35 23.18
N GLY A 199 -24.57 -11.67 23.37
CA GLY A 199 -23.89 -12.37 24.47
C GLY A 199 -22.46 -12.84 24.15
N GLN A 200 -22.02 -12.74 22.89
CA GLN A 200 -20.78 -13.38 22.44
C GLN A 200 -19.58 -12.44 22.55
N ASN A 201 -18.61 -12.83 23.37
CA ASN A 201 -17.32 -12.16 23.45
C ASN A 201 -16.33 -12.75 22.43
N TYR A 202 -15.56 -11.88 21.79
CA TYR A 202 -14.51 -12.21 20.85
C TYR A 202 -13.16 -11.80 21.44
N ILE A 203 -12.10 -12.51 21.08
CA ILE A 203 -10.74 -12.15 21.50
C ILE A 203 -10.08 -11.38 20.36
N GLY A 204 -9.65 -10.15 20.64
CA GLY A 204 -8.97 -9.32 19.66
C GLY A 204 -8.71 -7.91 20.16
N ASP A 205 -8.44 -7.01 19.22
CA ASP A 205 -8.16 -5.61 19.50
C ASP A 205 -9.40 -4.77 19.21
N ALA A 206 -10.18 -4.51 20.26
CA ALA A 206 -11.38 -3.68 20.19
C ALA A 206 -11.06 -2.26 19.70
N ASN A 207 -9.90 -1.69 20.08
CA ASN A 207 -9.53 -0.33 19.71
C ASN A 207 -9.16 -0.24 18.23
N ALA A 208 -8.42 -1.22 17.73
CA ALA A 208 -8.12 -1.31 16.30
C ALA A 208 -9.40 -1.46 15.48
N LEU A 209 -10.33 -2.33 15.90
CA LEU A 209 -11.61 -2.49 15.21
C LEU A 209 -12.44 -1.20 15.24
N ARG A 210 -12.57 -0.57 16.41
CA ARG A 210 -13.24 0.74 16.55
C ARG A 210 -12.65 1.77 15.59
N LYS A 211 -11.31 1.83 15.49
CA LYS A 211 -10.60 2.76 14.62
C LYS A 211 -10.89 2.52 13.14
N VAL A 212 -10.91 1.25 12.71
CA VAL A 212 -11.25 0.90 11.32
C VAL A 212 -12.68 1.32 11.02
N LEU A 213 -13.63 1.02 11.91
CA LEU A 213 -15.03 1.38 11.72
C LEU A 213 -15.25 2.90 11.71
N SER A 214 -14.57 3.65 12.57
CA SER A 214 -14.67 5.11 12.59
C SER A 214 -14.10 5.76 11.32
N LEU A 215 -12.99 5.23 10.79
CA LEU A 215 -12.43 5.70 9.51
C LEU A 215 -13.36 5.42 8.33
N LEU A 216 -13.95 4.22 8.26
CA LEU A 216 -14.92 3.86 7.22
C LEU A 216 -16.16 4.75 7.27
N ALA A 217 -16.63 5.07 8.47
CA ALA A 217 -17.75 5.98 8.62
C ALA A 217 -17.42 7.42 8.21
N ALA A 218 -16.25 7.93 8.59
CA ALA A 218 -15.80 9.27 8.19
C ALA A 218 -15.69 9.42 6.65
N LEU A 219 -15.37 8.33 5.93
CA LEU A 219 -15.37 8.31 4.47
C LEU A 219 -16.78 8.50 3.88
N CYS A 220 -17.81 7.89 4.49
CA CYS A 220 -19.20 8.11 4.07
C CYS A 220 -19.62 9.58 4.27
N ASP A 221 -19.15 10.19 5.36
CA ASP A 221 -19.39 11.61 5.66
C ASP A 221 -18.74 12.56 4.63
N TYR A 222 -17.51 12.26 4.21
CA TYR A 222 -16.79 13.06 3.21
C TYR A 222 -17.47 13.05 1.84
N HIS A 223 -17.98 11.88 1.42
CA HIS A 223 -18.65 11.71 0.13
C HIS A 223 -19.98 12.46 0.03
N HIS A 224 -20.70 12.62 1.15
CA HIS A 224 -21.94 13.41 1.20
C HIS A 224 -21.68 14.92 1.09
N ARG A 225 -20.64 15.43 1.80
CA ARG A 225 -20.29 16.86 1.77
C ARG A 225 -19.88 17.32 0.36
N LEU A 226 -19.08 16.52 -0.34
CA LEU A 226 -18.72 16.79 -1.74
C LEU A 226 -19.93 16.82 -2.70
N ARG A 227 -20.98 16.04 -2.42
CA ARG A 227 -22.18 16.01 -3.25
C ARG A 227 -23.04 17.26 -3.07
N GLN A 228 -23.15 17.77 -1.84
CA GLN A 228 -23.87 19.03 -1.56
C GLN A 228 -23.16 20.25 -2.14
N ASP A 229 -21.82 20.31 -2.07
CA ASP A 229 -21.05 21.42 -2.64
C ASP A 229 -21.16 21.46 -4.19
N PHE A 230 -21.30 20.30 -4.84
CA PHE A 230 -21.54 20.23 -6.28
C PHE A 230 -22.94 20.70 -6.70
N ASP A 231 -23.97 20.42 -5.90
CA ASP A 231 -25.34 20.85 -6.18
C ASP A 231 -25.54 22.36 -5.89
N GLY A 232 -24.84 22.92 -4.89
CA GLY A 232 -24.86 24.36 -4.59
C GLY A 232 -24.17 25.26 -5.62
N CYS A 233 -23.26 24.72 -6.43
CA CYS A 233 -22.64 25.45 -7.54
C CYS A 233 -23.49 25.46 -8.83
N ARG A 234 -24.63 24.75 -8.85
CA ARG A 234 -25.55 24.68 -10.02
C ARG A 234 -26.82 25.51 -9.87
N SER A 235 -27.00 26.20 -8.74
CA SER A 235 -28.16 27.07 -8.45
C SER A 235 -27.83 28.54 -8.59
#